data_AF-A0A2W4ZFG7-F1
#
_entry.id   AF-A0A2W4ZFG7-F1
#
_cell.length_a   1.000
_cell.length_b   1.000
_cell.length_c   1.000
_cell.angle_alpha   90.00
_cell.angle_beta   90.00
_cell.angle_gamma   90.00
#
_symmetry.space_group_name_H-M   'P 1'
#
loop_
_entity.id
_entity.type
_entity.pdbx_description
1 polymer ?
#
loop_
_entity_poly.entity_id
_entity_poly.type
_entity_poly.pdbx_seq_one_letter_code
_entity_poly.pdbx_strand_id
1 'polypeptide(L)'
;MKSVIRRLTTLTALTATVLGASALVSTRSALAQNYGQQPIPADRAVAMAEPVANGRFYRLLILEQITDQRACFAERAGSPTVIEPLLLNFDFSGICGRRSDSNGYSISIGNEDMSRR
;
A
#
# COMPACT_ATOMS: atom_id res chain seq x y z
N MET A 1 60.75 0.76 35.30
CA MET A 1 60.13 -0.54 34.95
C MET A 1 58.83 -0.88 35.69
N LYS A 2 58.49 -0.25 36.83
CA LYS A 2 57.22 -0.52 37.57
C LYS A 2 55.98 0.27 37.10
N SER A 3 56.16 1.30 36.26
CA SER A 3 55.06 2.20 35.82
C SER A 3 54.26 1.68 34.61
N VAL A 4 54.86 0.83 33.78
CA VAL A 4 54.22 0.30 32.55
C VAL A 4 53.17 -0.77 32.88
N ILE A 5 53.40 -1.58 33.92
CA ILE A 5 52.50 -2.65 34.35
C ILE A 5 51.18 -2.10 34.91
N ARG A 6 51.19 -0.89 35.49
CA ARG A 6 50.00 -0.28 36.10
C ARG A 6 49.04 0.37 35.10
N ARG A 7 49.46 0.52 33.83
CA ARG A 7 48.61 1.05 32.75
C ARG A 7 47.89 -0.05 31.96
N LEU A 8 48.30 -1.32 32.10
CA LEU A 8 47.62 -2.44 31.43
C LEU A 8 46.45 -3.01 32.23
N THR A 9 46.31 -2.70 33.53
CA THR A 9 45.22 -3.20 34.36
C THR A 9 43.97 -2.31 34.40
N THR A 10 43.99 -1.14 33.75
CA THR A 10 42.82 -0.23 33.69
C THR A 10 42.16 -0.16 32.32
N LEU A 11 42.59 -0.97 31.33
CA LEU A 11 41.98 -1.01 29.99
C LEU A 11 41.18 -2.28 29.70
N THR A 12 41.11 -3.24 30.61
CA THR A 12 40.32 -4.47 30.43
C THR A 12 38.91 -4.40 31.03
N ALA A 13 38.56 -3.34 31.75
CA ALA A 13 37.24 -3.19 32.38
C ALA A 13 36.19 -2.45 31.52
N LEU A 14 36.60 -1.80 30.42
CA LEU A 14 35.71 -0.96 29.61
C LEU A 14 35.16 -1.64 28.34
N THR A 15 35.61 -2.85 28.01
CA THR A 15 35.10 -3.62 26.86
C THR A 15 33.98 -4.59 27.24
N ALA A 16 33.84 -4.94 28.53
CA ALA A 16 32.80 -5.85 29.01
C ALA A 16 31.40 -5.19 29.12
N THR A 17 31.33 -3.85 29.19
CA THR A 17 30.05 -3.13 29.34
C THR A 17 29.33 -2.89 28.01
N VAL A 18 30.03 -2.91 26.88
CA VAL A 18 29.41 -2.67 25.56
C VAL A 18 28.73 -3.93 25.00
N LEU A 19 29.23 -5.12 25.33
CA LEU A 19 28.61 -6.39 24.91
C LEU A 19 27.34 -6.75 25.70
N GLY A 20 27.22 -6.28 26.96
CA GLY A 20 26.03 -6.51 27.79
C GLY A 20 24.83 -5.62 27.43
N ALA A 21 25.07 -4.43 26.87
CA ALA A 21 24.01 -3.48 26.52
C ALA A 21 23.25 -3.86 25.23
N SER A 22 23.84 -4.68 24.35
CA SER A 22 23.22 -5.12 23.10
C SER A 22 22.08 -6.15 23.29
N ALA A 23 22.03 -6.82 24.45
CA ALA A 23 21.02 -7.82 24.75
C ALA A 23 19.64 -7.22 25.13
N LEU A 24 19.54 -5.89 25.27
CA LEU A 24 18.29 -5.18 25.56
C LEU A 24 17.61 -4.59 24.32
N VAL A 25 18.09 -4.90 23.12
CA VAL A 25 17.32 -4.63 21.90
C VAL A 25 16.09 -5.54 21.95
N SER A 26 15.02 -5.01 22.53
CA SER A 26 13.69 -5.60 22.50
C SER A 26 13.34 -5.85 21.04
N THR A 27 13.41 -7.12 20.63
CA THR A 27 12.80 -7.61 19.41
C THR A 27 11.29 -7.54 19.61
N ARG A 28 10.74 -6.32 19.56
CA ARG A 28 9.30 -6.14 19.41
C ARG A 28 8.97 -6.76 18.05
N SER A 29 8.58 -8.03 18.07
CA SER A 29 7.99 -8.68 16.91
C SER A 29 6.87 -7.76 16.44
N ALA A 30 6.99 -7.24 15.22
CA ALA A 30 5.90 -6.50 14.62
C ALA A 30 4.72 -7.46 14.58
N LEU A 31 3.66 -7.17 15.33
CA LEU A 31 2.41 -7.90 15.21
C LEU A 31 1.94 -7.66 13.78
N ALA A 32 1.91 -8.70 12.97
CA ALA A 32 1.31 -8.64 11.65
C ALA A 32 -0.14 -8.18 11.86
N GLN A 33 -0.46 -6.98 11.38
CA GLN A 33 -1.85 -6.54 11.34
C GLN A 33 -2.56 -7.41 10.32
N ASN A 34 -3.58 -8.14 10.78
CA ASN A 34 -4.48 -8.86 9.88
C ASN A 34 -5.37 -7.82 9.21
N TYR A 35 -5.01 -7.44 7.98
CA TYR A 35 -5.91 -6.68 7.13
C TYR A 35 -7.01 -7.64 6.65
N GLY A 36 -8.25 -7.35 7.02
CA GLY A 36 -9.41 -8.09 6.53
C GLY A 36 -9.57 -7.92 5.02
N GLN A 37 -10.19 -8.91 4.39
CA GLN A 37 -10.56 -8.87 2.98
C GLN A 37 -12.08 -8.95 2.91
N GLN A 38 -12.70 -8.09 2.10
CA GLN A 38 -14.12 -8.19 1.79
C GLN A 38 -14.25 -8.54 0.31
N PRO A 39 -14.80 -9.71 -0.06
CA PRO A 39 -15.08 -10.01 -1.45
C PRO A 39 -16.13 -9.04 -2.00
N ILE A 40 -15.87 -8.55 -3.21
CA ILE A 40 -16.78 -7.70 -3.98
C ILE A 40 -17.17 -8.49 -5.24
N PRO A 41 -18.46 -8.55 -5.63
CA PRO A 41 -18.87 -9.13 -6.91
C PRO A 41 -18.15 -8.45 -8.09
N ALA A 42 -17.70 -9.24 -9.06
CA ALA A 42 -16.87 -8.74 -10.15
C ALA A 42 -17.58 -7.71 -11.04
N ASP A 43 -18.89 -7.80 -11.16
CA ASP A 43 -19.76 -6.85 -11.88
C ASP A 43 -20.01 -5.54 -11.11
N ARG A 44 -19.62 -5.49 -9.82
CA ARG A 44 -19.80 -4.32 -8.96
C ARG A 44 -18.55 -3.49 -8.77
N ALA A 45 -17.41 -3.86 -9.34
CA ALA A 45 -16.20 -3.06 -9.23
C ALA A 45 -15.40 -3.04 -10.53
N VAL A 46 -14.86 -1.88 -10.87
CA VAL A 46 -13.96 -1.70 -12.01
C VAL A 46 -12.73 -0.91 -11.59
N ALA A 47 -11.57 -1.35 -12.07
CA ALA A 47 -10.30 -0.65 -11.94
C ALA A 47 -9.93 -0.08 -13.31
N MET A 48 -9.58 1.20 -13.36
CA MET A 48 -9.25 1.88 -14.61
C MET A 48 -8.09 2.86 -14.43
N ALA A 49 -7.39 3.12 -15.54
CA ALA A 49 -6.36 4.15 -15.63
C ALA A 49 -7.01 5.49 -15.98
N GLU A 50 -7.15 6.37 -14.99
CA GLU A 50 -7.69 7.71 -15.21
C GLU A 50 -6.57 8.64 -15.72
N PRO A 51 -6.70 9.26 -16.90
CA PRO A 51 -5.72 10.20 -17.39
C PRO A 51 -5.71 11.48 -16.54
N VAL A 52 -4.53 11.95 -16.19
CA VAL A 52 -4.30 13.22 -15.49
C VAL A 52 -3.25 14.05 -16.23
N ALA A 53 -3.16 15.35 -15.91
CA ALA A 53 -2.25 16.29 -16.59
C ALA A 53 -2.36 16.23 -18.14
N ASN A 54 -3.60 16.33 -18.66
CA ASN A 54 -3.92 16.24 -20.08
C ASN A 54 -3.44 14.93 -20.74
N GLY A 55 -3.51 13.81 -20.01
CA GLY A 55 -3.13 12.48 -20.50
C GLY A 55 -1.63 12.18 -20.45
N ARG A 56 -0.82 13.07 -19.86
CA ARG A 56 0.62 12.82 -19.66
C ARG A 56 0.91 11.76 -18.61
N PHE A 57 0.04 11.63 -17.61
CA PHE A 57 0.16 10.64 -16.55
C PHE A 57 -1.18 9.95 -16.34
N TYR A 58 -1.16 8.82 -15.65
CA TYR A 58 -2.34 8.07 -15.28
C TYR A 58 -2.30 7.79 -13.78
N ARG A 59 -3.48 7.76 -13.16
CA ARG A 59 -3.64 7.24 -11.79
C ARG A 59 -4.67 6.10 -11.79
N LEU A 60 -4.55 5.22 -10.80
CA LEU A 60 -5.56 4.20 -10.58
C LEU A 60 -6.83 4.86 -10.02
N LEU A 61 -7.96 4.57 -10.67
CA LEU A 61 -9.28 4.86 -10.14
C LEU A 61 -10.06 3.55 -10.05
N ILE A 62 -10.55 3.24 -8.86
CA ILE A 62 -11.44 2.10 -8.61
C ILE A 62 -12.84 2.66 -8.33
N LEU A 63 -13.82 2.19 -9.08
CA LEU A 63 -15.23 2.48 -8.87
C LEU A 63 -15.96 1.23 -8.39
N GLU A 64 -16.87 1.41 -7.45
CA GLU A 64 -17.66 0.33 -6.83
C GLU A 64 -19.15 0.70 -6.84
N GLN A 65 -20.01 -0.23 -7.24
CA GLN A 65 -21.47 -0.10 -7.23
C GLN A 65 -22.04 -0.56 -5.88
N ILE A 66 -22.36 0.39 -5.00
CA ILE A 66 -22.86 0.10 -3.65
C ILE A 66 -24.35 -0.26 -3.69
N THR A 67 -25.15 0.48 -4.45
CA THR A 67 -26.60 0.24 -4.61
C THR A 67 -27.01 0.29 -6.08
N ASP A 68 -28.17 -0.24 -6.45
CA ASP A 68 -28.58 -0.32 -7.87
C ASP A 68 -29.39 0.91 -8.33
N GLN A 69 -29.36 2.01 -7.57
CA GLN A 69 -30.13 3.23 -7.87
C GLN A 69 -29.68 3.93 -9.15
N ARG A 70 -28.36 3.92 -9.43
CA ARG A 70 -27.76 4.49 -10.63
C ARG A 70 -26.41 3.84 -10.91
N ALA A 71 -26.14 3.53 -12.18
CA ALA A 71 -24.85 2.99 -12.60
C ALA A 71 -23.70 3.95 -12.29
N CYS A 72 -22.62 3.45 -11.69
CA CYS A 72 -21.42 4.22 -11.36
C CYS A 72 -20.45 4.36 -12.53
N PHE A 73 -20.48 3.40 -13.47
CA PHE A 73 -19.64 3.36 -14.66
C PHE A 73 -20.39 2.70 -15.82
N ALA A 74 -19.91 2.94 -17.04
CA ALA A 74 -20.32 2.21 -18.24
C ALA A 74 -19.10 1.68 -18.99
N GLU A 75 -19.23 0.48 -19.55
CA GLU A 75 -18.24 -0.07 -20.46
C GLU A 75 -18.58 0.33 -21.90
N ARG A 76 -17.57 0.78 -22.64
CA ARG A 76 -17.66 1.10 -24.06
C ARG A 76 -16.73 0.17 -24.83
N ALA A 77 -17.17 -0.24 -26.01
CA ALA A 77 -16.36 -1.06 -26.91
C ALA A 77 -15.02 -0.39 -27.21
N GLY A 78 -13.94 -1.16 -27.15
CA GLY A 78 -12.56 -0.71 -27.37
C GLY A 78 -11.57 -1.85 -27.14
N SER A 79 -10.31 -1.66 -27.53
CA SER A 79 -9.21 -2.58 -27.19
C SER A 79 -7.99 -1.76 -26.75
N PRO A 80 -7.80 -1.54 -25.43
CA PRO A 80 -8.59 -2.10 -24.31
C PRO A 80 -10.01 -1.50 -24.21
N THR A 81 -10.91 -2.19 -23.49
CA THR A 81 -12.25 -1.67 -23.14
C THR A 81 -12.12 -0.30 -22.47
N VAL A 82 -12.99 0.63 -22.86
CA VAL A 82 -13.02 1.98 -22.27
C VAL A 82 -14.06 2.01 -21.16
N ILE A 83 -13.65 2.46 -19.98
CA ILE A 83 -14.54 2.64 -18.83
C ILE A 83 -14.90 4.12 -18.70
N GLU A 84 -16.19 4.43 -18.73
CA GLU A 84 -16.71 5.78 -18.56
C GLU A 84 -17.28 5.95 -17.14
N PRO A 85 -16.68 6.79 -16.28
CA PRO A 85 -17.25 7.15 -14.98
C PRO A 85 -18.50 8.00 -15.15
N LEU A 86 -19.59 7.62 -14.48
CA LEU A 86 -20.85 8.35 -14.57
C LEU A 86 -21.08 9.30 -13.39
N LEU A 87 -20.08 9.44 -12.51
CA LEU A 87 -20.18 10.16 -11.24
C LEU A 87 -20.47 11.66 -11.37
N LEU A 88 -20.23 12.26 -12.53
CA LEU A 88 -20.48 13.69 -12.76
C LEU A 88 -21.93 13.99 -13.11
N ASN A 89 -22.75 12.95 -13.33
CA ASN A 89 -24.12 13.10 -13.81
C ASN A 89 -25.16 13.10 -12.67
N PHE A 90 -24.74 12.83 -11.43
CA PHE A 90 -25.62 12.73 -10.26
C PHE A 90 -24.82 12.81 -8.94
N ASP A 91 -25.51 13.03 -7.81
CA ASP A 91 -24.91 12.87 -6.49
C ASP A 91 -24.71 11.37 -6.20
N PHE A 92 -23.46 10.93 -6.23
CA PHE A 92 -23.11 9.52 -6.07
C PHE A 92 -22.99 9.08 -4.59
N SER A 93 -23.24 9.97 -3.63
CA SER A 93 -23.13 9.69 -2.20
C SER A 93 -24.02 8.52 -1.78
N GLY A 94 -23.41 7.47 -1.22
CA GLY A 94 -24.13 6.25 -0.83
C GLY A 94 -24.53 5.32 -1.99
N ILE A 95 -24.29 5.72 -3.25
CA ILE A 95 -24.58 4.91 -4.45
C ILE A 95 -23.30 4.29 -5.00
N CYS A 96 -22.21 5.07 -5.04
CA CYS A 96 -20.94 4.66 -5.62
C CYS A 96 -19.79 4.79 -4.61
N GLY A 97 -18.94 3.78 -4.56
CA GLY A 97 -17.61 3.87 -3.97
C GLY A 97 -16.63 4.43 -5.00
N ARG A 98 -15.85 5.45 -4.60
CA ARG A 98 -14.80 6.03 -5.44
C ARG A 98 -13.48 6.01 -4.68
N ARG A 99 -12.54 5.18 -5.11
CA ARG A 99 -11.18 5.12 -4.55
C ARG A 99 -10.18 5.65 -5.58
N SER A 100 -9.65 6.84 -5.31
CA SER A 100 -8.55 7.46 -6.06
C SER A 100 -7.45 7.77 -5.05
N ASP A 101 -6.46 6.91 -4.92
CA ASP A 101 -5.29 7.21 -4.08
C ASP A 101 -4.08 7.55 -4.95
N SER A 102 -3.34 8.57 -4.50
CA SER A 102 -2.00 8.89 -4.98
C SER A 102 -0.92 8.07 -4.26
N ASN A 103 -1.25 7.39 -3.16
CA ASN A 103 -0.34 6.67 -2.28
C ASN A 103 -0.46 5.15 -2.46
N GLY A 104 0.07 4.62 -3.57
CA GLY A 104 0.47 3.21 -3.74
C GLY A 104 -0.63 2.14 -3.61
N TYR A 105 -0.98 1.51 -4.73
CA TYR A 105 -1.75 0.26 -4.75
C TYR A 105 -0.83 -0.92 -5.06
N SER A 106 -1.10 -2.07 -4.44
CA SER A 106 -0.67 -3.36 -4.98
C SER A 106 -1.84 -3.97 -5.74
N ILE A 107 -1.59 -4.39 -6.98
CA ILE A 107 -2.57 -5.10 -7.80
C ILE A 107 -2.01 -6.49 -8.03
N SER A 108 -2.75 -7.51 -7.62
CA SER A 108 -2.41 -8.89 -7.92
C SER A 108 -3.50 -9.55 -8.74
N ILE A 109 -3.14 -10.13 -9.89
CA ILE A 109 -4.07 -10.84 -10.77
C ILE A 109 -3.62 -12.30 -10.83
N GLY A 110 -4.48 -13.24 -10.46
CA GLY A 110 -4.14 -14.67 -10.50
C GLY A 110 -2.91 -15.04 -9.66
N ASN A 111 -2.70 -14.37 -8.52
CA ASN A 111 -1.50 -14.47 -7.65
C ASN A 111 -0.21 -13.85 -8.22
N GLU A 112 -0.26 -13.11 -9.33
CA GLU A 112 0.88 -12.36 -9.87
C GLU A 112 0.77 -10.88 -9.48
N ASP A 113 1.81 -10.33 -8.85
CA ASP A 113 1.90 -8.90 -8.51
C ASP A 113 2.26 -8.07 -9.76
N MET A 114 1.37 -7.14 -10.12
CA MET A 114 1.48 -6.29 -11.31
C MET A 114 2.46 -5.12 -11.15
N SER A 115 3.02 -4.90 -9.95
CA SER A 115 4.02 -3.84 -9.72
C SER A 115 5.38 -4.13 -10.34
N ARG A 116 5.62 -5.36 -10.82
CA ARG A 116 6.94 -5.84 -11.30
C ARG A 116 7.13 -5.82 -12.82
N ARG A 117 6.23 -5.18 -13.58
CA ARG A 117 6.32 -5.09 -15.05
C ARG A 117 6.72 -3.71 -15.53
#